data_AF-M0E2B9-F1
#
_entry.id   AF-M0E2B9-F1
#
_cell.length_a   1.000
_cell.length_b   1.000
_cell.length_c   1.000
_cell.angle_alpha   90.00
_cell.angle_beta   90.00
_cell.angle_gamma   90.00
#
_symmetry.space_group_name_H-M   'P 1'
#
loop_
_entity.id
_entity.type
_entity.pdbx_description
1 polymer ?
#
loop_
_entity_poly.entity_id
_entity_poly.type
_entity_poly.pdbx_seq_one_letter_code
_entity_poly.pdbx_strand_id
1 'polypeptide(L)'
;MSAKEVVDEIYGVIQQGSDIGEIDVFLDLLETPNASYDDLNKLTRGTNASPEQMRDMKLYRRDNGNFVLGTWDDEKRMAYIQERVNGDDEALNALDKAQFLRYRYEQGKSTQNYLSKWDVDDELRELCEGLADATGDDTYQRILGADTTLGDY
;
A
#
# COMPACT_ATOMS: atom_id res chain seq x y z
N MET A 1 40.65 17.46 -10.60
CA MET A 1 39.65 16.69 -9.85
C MET A 1 39.78 17.05 -8.39
N SER A 2 38.89 17.92 -7.92
CA SER A 2 38.80 18.24 -6.49
C SER A 2 37.87 17.23 -5.80
N ALA A 3 38.05 17.00 -4.50
CA ALA A 3 37.17 16.14 -3.71
C ALA A 3 35.68 16.52 -3.80
N LYS A 4 35.37 17.77 -4.18
CA LYS A 4 34.00 18.25 -4.37
C LYS A 4 33.36 17.73 -5.66
N GLU A 5 34.13 17.53 -6.73
CA GLU A 5 33.62 16.98 -8.00
C GLU A 5 33.32 15.47 -7.87
N VAL A 6 34.10 14.75 -7.07
CA VAL A 6 33.86 13.32 -6.76
C VAL A 6 32.61 13.15 -5.88
N VAL A 7 32.33 14.10 -4.99
CA VAL A 7 31.15 14.06 -4.12
C VAL A 7 29.85 14.30 -4.92
N ASP A 8 29.83 15.24 -5.86
CA ASP A 8 28.67 15.46 -6.73
C ASP A 8 28.42 14.27 -7.67
N GLU A 9 29.47 13.57 -8.11
CA GLU A 9 29.34 12.33 -8.90
C GLU A 9 28.78 11.18 -8.04
N ILE A 10 29.14 11.09 -6.75
CA ILE A 10 28.53 10.13 -5.82
C ILE A 10 27.06 10.49 -5.51
N TYR A 11 26.71 11.77 -5.33
CA TYR A 11 25.30 12.17 -5.15
C TYR A 11 24.47 11.99 -6.43
N GLY A 12 25.06 12.15 -7.61
CA GLY A 12 24.40 11.91 -8.90
C GLY A 12 24.20 10.42 -9.24
N VAL A 13 25.02 9.53 -8.67
CA VAL A 13 24.89 8.06 -8.86
C VAL A 13 23.91 7.44 -7.85
N ILE A 14 23.63 8.09 -6.71
CA ILE A 14 22.66 7.59 -5.71
C ILE A 14 21.19 7.84 -6.12
N GLN A 15 20.94 8.61 -7.18
CA GLN A 15 19.61 8.73 -7.80
C GLN A 15 19.21 7.55 -8.71
N GLN A 16 19.90 6.42 -8.61
CA GLN A 16 19.29 5.11 -8.92
C GLN A 16 18.72 4.50 -7.64
N GLY A 17 17.92 5.28 -6.90
CA GLY A 17 17.00 4.68 -5.95
C GLY A 17 16.17 3.68 -6.73
N SER A 18 16.07 2.44 -6.24
CA SER A 18 15.16 1.48 -6.86
C SER A 18 13.78 2.12 -6.98
N ASP A 19 13.06 1.88 -8.09
CA ASP A 19 11.69 2.41 -8.31
C ASP A 19 10.69 1.96 -7.21
N ILE A 20 11.14 1.16 -6.24
CA ILE A 20 10.48 0.80 -4.98
C ILE A 20 10.00 2.07 -4.25
N GLY A 21 8.68 2.23 -4.23
CA GLY A 21 7.95 3.30 -3.56
C GLY A 21 7.35 2.86 -2.22
N GLU A 22 6.52 3.72 -1.63
CA GLU A 22 5.90 3.47 -0.32
C GLU A 22 5.03 2.21 -0.27
N ILE A 23 4.37 1.88 -1.38
CA ILE A 23 3.47 0.72 -1.46
C ILE A 23 4.29 -0.57 -1.46
N ASP A 24 5.39 -0.62 -2.22
CA ASP A 24 6.29 -1.79 -2.26
C ASP A 24 6.88 -2.09 -0.88
N VAL A 25 7.41 -1.06 -0.20
CA VAL A 25 7.93 -1.20 1.17
C VAL A 25 6.83 -1.63 2.15
N PHE A 26 5.60 -1.17 1.95
CA PHE A 26 4.47 -1.59 2.78
C PHE A 26 4.13 -3.07 2.59
N LEU A 27 4.16 -3.58 1.36
CA LEU A 27 3.98 -5.02 1.07
C LEU A 27 5.06 -5.87 1.74
N ASP A 28 6.34 -5.47 1.62
CA ASP A 28 7.45 -6.16 2.28
C ASP A 28 7.29 -6.20 3.81
N LEU A 29 6.75 -5.13 4.40
CA LEU A 29 6.45 -5.08 5.83
C LEU A 29 5.29 -5.99 6.23
N LEU A 30 4.29 -6.17 5.36
CA LEU A 30 3.19 -7.11 5.62
C LEU A 30 3.69 -8.57 5.58
N GLU A 31 4.61 -8.89 4.68
CA GLU A 31 5.28 -10.20 4.61
C GLU A 31 6.20 -10.47 5.80
N THR A 32 6.76 -9.41 6.39
CA THR A 32 7.74 -9.52 7.47
C THR A 32 7.06 -9.90 8.80
N PRO A 33 7.35 -11.08 9.38
CA PRO A 33 6.74 -11.50 10.63
C PRO A 33 7.13 -10.58 11.79
N ASN A 34 6.14 -10.03 12.50
CA ASN A 34 6.34 -9.06 13.58
C ASN A 34 7.20 -7.85 13.15
N ALA A 35 6.93 -7.32 11.96
CA ALA A 35 7.61 -6.15 11.41
C ALA A 35 7.76 -5.02 12.44
N SER A 36 8.92 -4.37 12.40
CA SER A 36 9.29 -3.30 13.31
C SER A 36 9.68 -2.03 12.56
N TYR A 37 9.88 -0.95 13.31
CA TYR A 37 10.40 0.28 12.71
C TYR A 37 11.84 0.12 12.19
N ASP A 38 12.63 -0.80 12.76
CA ASP A 38 13.98 -1.05 12.24
C ASP A 38 13.92 -1.70 10.86
N ASP A 39 12.94 -2.58 10.62
CA ASP A 39 12.70 -3.18 9.30
C ASP A 39 12.25 -2.12 8.30
N LEU A 40 11.33 -1.22 8.69
CA LEU A 40 10.95 -0.07 7.87
C LEU A 40 12.17 0.80 7.49
N ASN A 41 13.04 1.12 8.46
CA ASN A 41 14.25 1.90 8.21
C ASN A 41 15.21 1.18 7.24
N LYS A 42 15.30 -0.14 7.32
CA LYS A 42 16.15 -0.94 6.43
C LYS A 42 15.56 -0.97 5.02
N LEU A 43 14.26 -1.21 4.89
CA LEU A 43 13.56 -1.33 3.61
C LEU A 43 13.52 0.01 2.86
N THR A 44 13.35 1.14 3.58
CA THR A 44 13.37 2.48 2.96
C THR A 44 14.78 2.97 2.60
N ARG A 45 15.83 2.23 2.95
CA ARG A 45 17.21 2.67 2.74
C ARG A 45 17.65 2.42 1.30
N GLY A 46 17.80 3.50 0.53
CA GLY A 46 18.23 3.43 -0.87
C GLY A 46 17.07 3.20 -1.86
N THR A 47 15.84 3.36 -1.41
CA THR A 47 14.61 3.36 -2.22
C THR A 47 14.08 4.77 -2.40
N ASN A 48 13.02 4.93 -3.19
CA ASN A 48 12.29 6.20 -3.29
C ASN A 48 11.26 6.39 -2.17
N ALA A 49 10.91 5.31 -1.45
CA ALA A 49 10.03 5.35 -0.29
C ALA A 49 10.61 6.14 0.89
N SER A 50 9.76 6.88 1.62
CA SER A 50 10.14 7.51 2.88
C SER A 50 9.25 7.14 4.07
N PRO A 51 9.80 6.92 5.28
CA PRO A 51 8.99 6.68 6.49
C PRO A 51 8.01 7.83 6.78
N GLU A 52 8.38 9.07 6.47
CA GLU A 52 7.49 10.22 6.67
C GLU A 52 6.25 10.12 5.77
N GLN A 53 6.43 9.86 4.48
CA GLN A 53 5.31 9.75 3.55
C GLN A 53 4.42 8.54 3.87
N MET A 54 5.01 7.40 4.23
CA MET A 54 4.26 6.23 4.70
C MET A 54 3.41 6.54 5.94
N ARG A 55 3.95 7.31 6.90
CA ARG A 55 3.20 7.76 8.09
C ARG A 55 2.08 8.73 7.73
N ASP A 56 2.32 9.61 6.78
CA ASP A 56 1.32 10.60 6.34
C ASP A 56 0.17 9.91 5.60
N MET A 57 0.48 8.86 4.83
CA MET A 57 -0.48 7.91 4.24
C MET A 57 -1.15 6.99 5.26
N LYS A 58 -0.75 7.03 6.53
CA LYS A 58 -1.22 6.14 7.61
C LYS A 58 -0.92 4.66 7.38
N LEU A 59 0.11 4.33 6.59
CA LEU A 59 0.57 2.95 6.38
C LEU A 59 1.24 2.35 7.61
N TYR A 60 1.71 3.18 8.53
CA TYR A 60 2.07 2.75 9.86
C TYR A 60 1.85 3.84 10.89
N ARG A 61 1.84 3.44 12.16
CA ARG A 61 2.00 4.33 13.31
C ARG A 61 2.88 3.69 14.36
N ARG A 62 3.37 4.53 15.26
CA ARG A 62 3.89 4.08 16.54
C ARG A 62 2.87 4.44 17.60
N ASP A 63 2.42 3.44 18.36
CA ASP A 63 1.44 3.61 19.42
C ASP A 63 1.92 2.91 20.69
N ASN A 64 2.14 3.67 21.76
CA ASN A 64 2.69 3.18 23.03
C ASN A 64 3.94 2.27 22.88
N GLY A 65 4.82 2.60 21.94
CA GLY A 65 6.05 1.84 21.67
C GLY A 65 5.88 0.67 20.69
N ASN A 66 4.65 0.33 20.30
CA ASN A 66 4.37 -0.69 19.30
C ASN A 66 4.39 -0.10 17.89
N PHE A 67 4.98 -0.83 16.95
CA PHE A 67 4.87 -0.55 15.53
C PHE A 67 3.63 -1.24 14.99
N VAL A 68 2.70 -0.46 14.43
CA VAL A 68 1.41 -0.96 13.94
C VAL A 68 1.27 -0.56 12.48
N LEU A 69 1.06 -1.55 11.61
CA LEU A 69 0.76 -1.33 10.19
C LEU A 69 -0.70 -0.90 10.02
N GLY A 70 -0.93 0.02 9.08
CA GLY A 70 -2.24 0.53 8.73
C GLY A 70 -2.85 -0.29 7.61
N THR A 71 -3.56 -1.35 7.98
CA THR A 71 -4.29 -2.24 7.07
C THR A 71 -5.78 -1.90 7.01
N TRP A 72 -6.56 -2.71 6.28
CA TRP A 72 -8.01 -2.50 6.08
C TRP A 72 -8.82 -2.51 7.40
N ASP A 73 -8.33 -3.17 8.44
CA ASP A 73 -8.93 -3.28 9.76
C ASP A 73 -8.46 -2.19 10.73
N ASP A 74 -7.53 -1.33 10.29
CA ASP A 74 -7.04 -0.21 11.08
C ASP A 74 -7.95 1.03 10.97
N GLU A 75 -8.52 1.47 12.10
CA GLU A 75 -9.45 2.61 12.14
C GLU A 75 -8.84 3.91 11.59
N LYS A 76 -7.57 4.19 11.89
CA LYS A 76 -6.91 5.44 11.45
C LYS A 76 -6.62 5.42 9.96
N ARG A 77 -6.18 4.27 9.43
CA ARG A 77 -6.03 4.06 7.99
C ARG A 77 -7.39 4.18 7.28
N MET A 78 -8.44 3.55 7.80
CA MET A 78 -9.77 3.62 7.18
C MET A 78 -10.36 5.03 7.21
N ALA A 79 -10.16 5.79 8.29
CA ALA A 79 -10.56 7.19 8.33
C ALA A 79 -9.85 8.02 7.24
N TYR A 80 -8.53 7.83 7.08
CA TYR A 80 -7.73 8.49 6.04
C TYR A 80 -8.23 8.21 4.63
N ILE A 81 -8.60 6.96 4.34
CA ILE A 81 -9.10 6.57 3.01
C ILE A 81 -10.53 7.09 2.81
N GLN A 82 -11.40 6.95 3.80
CA GLN A 82 -12.80 7.41 3.70
C GLN A 82 -12.92 8.92 3.49
N GLU A 83 -12.04 9.72 4.11
CA GLU A 83 -11.97 11.15 3.86
C GLU A 83 -11.70 11.46 2.38
N ARG A 84 -10.76 10.71 1.76
CA ARG A 84 -10.41 10.85 0.34
C ARG A 84 -11.51 10.38 -0.60
N VAL A 85 -12.10 9.22 -0.32
CA VAL A 85 -13.22 8.67 -1.10
C VAL A 85 -14.43 9.61 -1.13
N ASN A 86 -14.65 10.41 -0.07
CA ASN A 86 -15.74 11.38 -0.02
C ASN A 86 -15.36 12.77 -0.57
N GLY A 87 -14.07 13.02 -0.80
CA GLY A 87 -13.54 14.27 -1.33
C GLY A 87 -13.45 14.24 -2.85
N ASP A 88 -12.27 13.87 -3.34
CA ASP A 88 -11.95 13.75 -4.77
C ASP A 88 -11.33 12.38 -5.04
N ASP A 89 -12.07 11.50 -5.71
CA ASP A 89 -11.69 10.12 -5.98
C ASP A 89 -10.41 10.00 -6.82
N GLU A 90 -10.04 11.03 -7.61
CA GLU A 90 -8.80 11.03 -8.41
C GLU A 90 -7.52 11.00 -7.56
N ALA A 91 -7.63 11.27 -6.26
CA ALA A 91 -6.50 11.23 -5.33
C ALA A 91 -6.22 9.84 -4.72
N LEU A 92 -7.02 8.82 -5.04
CA LEU A 92 -6.85 7.47 -4.49
C LEU A 92 -5.85 6.66 -5.32
N ASN A 93 -4.77 6.21 -4.67
CA ASN A 93 -3.88 5.20 -5.25
C ASN A 93 -4.52 3.80 -5.20
N ALA A 94 -3.92 2.83 -5.89
CA ALA A 94 -4.39 1.45 -5.90
C ALA A 94 -4.54 0.84 -4.49
N LEU A 95 -3.63 1.14 -3.56
CA LEU A 95 -3.67 0.60 -2.19
C LEU A 95 -4.87 1.12 -1.40
N ASP A 96 -5.18 2.41 -1.56
CA ASP A 96 -6.35 3.02 -0.95
C ASP A 96 -7.63 2.36 -1.46
N LYS A 97 -7.74 2.15 -2.79
CA LYS A 97 -8.87 1.44 -3.41
C LYS A 97 -8.99 0.02 -2.87
N ALA A 98 -7.91 -0.76 -2.89
CA ALA A 98 -7.89 -2.15 -2.46
C ALA A 98 -8.32 -2.32 -0.99
N GLN A 99 -7.71 -1.56 -0.07
CA GLN A 99 -8.04 -1.65 1.35
C GLN A 99 -9.47 -1.15 1.64
N PHE A 100 -9.95 -0.12 0.94
CA PHE A 100 -11.34 0.34 1.09
C PHE A 100 -12.36 -0.71 0.64
N LEU A 101 -12.12 -1.35 -0.51
CA LEU A 101 -12.98 -2.41 -1.02
C LEU A 101 -12.99 -3.60 -0.05
N ARG A 102 -11.83 -4.00 0.47
CA ARG A 102 -11.70 -5.06 1.47
C ARG A 102 -12.46 -4.73 2.77
N TYR A 103 -12.34 -3.50 3.26
CA TYR A 103 -13.09 -3.00 4.42
C TYR A 103 -14.61 -3.03 4.17
N ARG A 104 -15.07 -2.58 3.00
CA ARG A 104 -16.49 -2.61 2.63
C ARG A 104 -17.03 -4.03 2.57
N TYR A 105 -16.26 -4.95 2.00
CA TYR A 105 -16.61 -6.36 1.91
C TYR A 105 -16.81 -6.98 3.29
N GLU A 106 -15.91 -6.71 4.25
CA GLU A 106 -16.06 -7.17 5.65
C GLU A 106 -17.38 -6.71 6.28
N GLN A 107 -17.79 -5.47 5.97
CA GLN A 107 -19.01 -4.87 6.49
C GLN A 107 -20.29 -5.35 5.76
N GLY A 108 -20.18 -6.30 4.84
CA GLY A 108 -21.30 -6.77 4.02
C GLY A 108 -21.87 -5.71 3.07
N LYS A 109 -21.09 -4.67 2.75
CA LYS A 109 -21.50 -3.57 1.87
C LYS A 109 -21.09 -3.86 0.43
N SER A 110 -21.92 -3.45 -0.52
CA SER A 110 -21.62 -3.61 -1.94
C SER A 110 -20.37 -2.83 -2.36
N THR A 111 -19.48 -3.49 -3.09
CA THR A 111 -18.27 -2.94 -3.71
C THR A 111 -18.50 -2.55 -5.18
N GLN A 112 -19.56 -3.05 -5.82
CA GLN A 112 -19.78 -2.91 -7.27
C GLN A 112 -19.79 -1.47 -7.75
N ASN A 113 -20.44 -0.56 -7.01
CA ASN A 113 -20.49 0.85 -7.38
C ASN A 113 -19.08 1.49 -7.45
N TYR A 114 -18.16 1.05 -6.60
CA TYR A 114 -16.78 1.56 -6.57
C TYR A 114 -15.93 0.92 -7.67
N LEU A 115 -16.07 -0.39 -7.88
CA LEU A 115 -15.39 -1.09 -8.97
C LEU A 115 -15.76 -0.52 -10.33
N SER A 116 -17.04 -0.21 -10.56
CA SER A 116 -17.49 0.44 -11.79
C SER A 116 -17.04 1.90 -11.90
N LYS A 117 -16.89 2.62 -10.78
CA LYS A 117 -16.50 4.04 -10.78
C LYS A 117 -15.00 4.23 -11.01
N TRP A 118 -14.17 3.43 -10.37
CA TRP A 118 -12.71 3.61 -10.37
C TRP A 118 -11.99 2.94 -11.53
N ASP A 119 -12.70 2.09 -12.27
CA ASP A 119 -12.16 1.14 -13.24
C ASP A 119 -11.15 0.19 -12.60
N VAL A 120 -11.29 -1.11 -12.87
CA VAL A 120 -10.34 -2.10 -12.35
C VAL A 120 -9.25 -2.25 -13.39
N ASP A 121 -8.18 -1.50 -13.20
CA ASP A 121 -6.96 -1.55 -14.01
C ASP A 121 -6.02 -2.68 -13.54
N ASP A 122 -4.94 -2.88 -14.30
CA ASP A 122 -3.96 -3.92 -14.01
C ASP A 122 -3.15 -3.61 -12.76
N GLU A 123 -2.90 -2.32 -12.45
CA GLU A 123 -2.22 -1.88 -11.22
C GLU A 123 -2.99 -2.32 -9.97
N LEU A 124 -4.31 -2.11 -9.94
CA LEU A 124 -5.15 -2.55 -8.82
C LEU A 124 -5.20 -4.08 -8.71
N ARG A 125 -5.19 -4.81 -9.84
CA ARG A 125 -5.16 -6.28 -9.84
C ARG A 125 -3.86 -6.82 -9.28
N GLU A 126 -2.73 -6.34 -9.80
CA GLU A 126 -1.39 -6.73 -9.36
C GLU A 126 -1.20 -6.42 -7.87
N LEU A 127 -1.67 -5.24 -7.42
CA LEU A 127 -1.58 -4.91 -6.01
C LEU A 127 -2.46 -5.80 -5.12
N CYS A 128 -3.67 -6.15 -5.56
CA CYS A 128 -4.52 -7.08 -4.82
C CYS A 128 -3.93 -8.49 -4.77
N GLU A 129 -3.20 -8.93 -5.80
CA GLU A 129 -2.43 -10.18 -5.78
C GLU A 129 -1.30 -10.10 -4.75
N GLY A 130 -0.47 -9.04 -4.79
CA GLY A 130 0.59 -8.83 -3.81
C GLY A 130 0.08 -8.71 -2.37
N LEU A 131 -1.09 -8.08 -2.15
CA LEU A 131 -1.72 -8.04 -0.82
C LEU A 131 -2.20 -9.41 -0.36
N ALA A 132 -2.76 -10.23 -1.26
CA ALA A 132 -3.18 -11.59 -0.93
C ALA A 132 -1.98 -12.46 -0.57
N ASP A 133 -0.88 -12.39 -1.34
CA ASP A 133 0.35 -13.12 -1.06
C ASP A 133 0.99 -12.67 0.27
N ALA A 134 1.05 -11.36 0.49
CA ALA A 134 1.70 -10.79 1.67
C ALA A 134 0.95 -11.06 2.99
N THR A 135 -0.39 -11.16 2.93
CA THR A 135 -1.24 -11.29 4.12
C THR A 135 -1.90 -12.66 4.27
N GLY A 136 -1.90 -13.47 3.22
CA GLY A 136 -2.72 -14.69 3.11
C GLY A 136 -4.22 -14.41 2.98
N ASP A 137 -4.64 -13.18 2.68
CA ASP A 137 -6.05 -12.80 2.55
C ASP A 137 -6.50 -12.78 1.07
N ASP A 138 -6.92 -13.95 0.58
CA ASP A 138 -7.49 -14.13 -0.78
C ASP A 138 -8.69 -13.22 -1.08
N THR A 139 -9.29 -12.59 -0.07
CA THR A 139 -10.41 -11.66 -0.25
C THR A 139 -10.01 -10.51 -1.18
N TYR A 140 -8.76 -10.05 -1.16
CA TYR A 140 -8.26 -9.00 -2.06
C TYR A 140 -8.42 -9.37 -3.54
N GLN A 141 -8.27 -10.64 -3.90
CA GLN A 141 -8.52 -11.10 -5.27
C GLN A 141 -10.01 -11.31 -5.53
N ARG A 142 -10.75 -11.91 -4.58
CA ARG A 142 -12.19 -12.19 -4.73
C ARG A 142 -13.02 -10.94 -4.97
N ILE A 143 -12.72 -9.83 -4.27
CA ILE A 143 -13.47 -8.57 -4.40
C ILE A 143 -13.36 -7.94 -5.80
N LEU A 144 -12.30 -8.25 -6.56
CA LEU A 144 -12.12 -7.76 -7.93
C LEU A 144 -12.83 -8.62 -8.98
N GLY A 145 -13.49 -9.71 -8.57
CA GLY A 145 -14.11 -10.66 -9.49
C GLY A 145 -13.14 -11.71 -10.04
N ALA A 146 -12.00 -11.95 -9.38
CA ALA A 146 -11.16 -13.13 -9.65
C ALA A 146 -11.92 -14.45 -9.42
N ASP A 147 -13.07 -14.40 -8.75
CA ASP A 147 -14.05 -15.47 -8.69
C ASP A 147 -15.08 -15.40 -9.84
N THR A 148 -14.60 -15.15 -11.07
CA THR A 148 -15.38 -15.46 -12.29
C THR A 148 -15.38 -16.95 -12.60
N THR A 149 -14.79 -17.77 -11.71
CA THR A 149 -14.96 -19.23 -11.67
C THR A 149 -16.28 -19.69 -11.06
N LEU A 150 -17.07 -18.81 -10.45
CA LEU A 150 -18.49 -19.04 -10.19
C LEU A 150 -19.34 -18.72 -11.42
N GLY A 151 -18.94 -19.29 -12.56
CA GLY A 151 -19.79 -19.46 -13.73
C GLY A 151 -20.65 -20.71 -13.56
N ASP A 152 -21.96 -20.53 -13.68
CA ASP A 152 -23.00 -21.52 -13.95
C ASP A 152 -23.12 -22.74 -13.00
N TYR A 153 -24.11 -22.69 -12.11
CA TYR A 153 -24.91 -23.86 -11.69
C TYR A 153 -26.39 -23.50 -11.56
#